data_AF-F0XZN1-F1
#
_entry.id   AF-F0XZN1-F1
#
_cell.length_a   1.000
_cell.length_b   1.000
_cell.length_c   1.000
_cell.angle_alpha   90.00
_cell.angle_beta   90.00
_cell.angle_gamma   90.00
#
_symmetry.space_group_name_H-M   'P 1'
#
loop_
_entity.id
_entity.type
_entity.pdbx_description
1 polymer ?
#
loop_
_entity_poly.entity_id
_entity_poly.type
_entity_poly.pdbx_seq_one_letter_code
_entity_poly.pdbx_strand_id
1 'polypeptide(L)'
;MYLSDVVAGGETVFPKIARPGASAARAAALAHQHGGPTVSELARVCDDDAVLKIRPAKGAALLFYSLTPDGREEDNARHAACPVVEGDKWTAQQFITRAPKEQSLYDGQEANLGGY
;
A
#
# COMPACT_ATOMS: atom_id res chain seq x y z
N MET A 1 4.47 -6.42 -8.66
CA MET A 1 4.02 -7.21 -9.83
C MET A 1 3.07 -8.30 -9.36
N TYR A 2 1.98 -8.52 -10.07
CA TYR A 2 1.06 -9.64 -9.84
C TYR A 2 1.47 -10.83 -10.72
N LEU A 3 1.67 -11.98 -10.10
CA LEU A 3 2.18 -13.20 -10.76
C LEU A 3 1.06 -14.20 -11.08
N SER A 4 -0.15 -13.96 -10.57
CA SER A 4 -1.35 -14.74 -10.82
C SER A 4 -2.55 -13.83 -11.07
N ASP A 5 -3.53 -14.36 -11.79
CA ASP A 5 -4.90 -13.84 -11.76
C ASP A 5 -5.57 -14.32 -10.48
N VAL A 6 -6.39 -13.47 -9.86
CA VAL A 6 -7.14 -13.79 -8.65
C VAL A 6 -8.63 -13.87 -8.99
N VAL A 7 -9.29 -14.93 -8.53
CA VAL A 7 -10.70 -15.19 -8.85
C VAL A 7 -11.60 -14.21 -8.11
N ALA A 8 -11.42 -14.05 -6.79
CA ALA A 8 -12.14 -13.06 -6.00
C ALA A 8 -11.30 -12.48 -4.86
N GLY A 9 -11.49 -11.19 -4.59
CA GLY A 9 -10.73 -10.44 -3.60
C GLY A 9 -9.27 -10.19 -4.04
N GLY A 10 -8.39 -10.06 -3.05
CA GLY A 10 -6.95 -9.90 -3.28
C GLY A 10 -6.52 -8.55 -3.83
N GLU A 11 -7.39 -7.54 -3.85
CA GLU A 11 -7.05 -6.20 -4.33
C GLU A 11 -5.88 -5.58 -3.55
N THR A 12 -5.10 -4.73 -4.20
CA THR A 12 -4.27 -3.74 -3.51
C THR A 12 -5.09 -2.47 -3.35
N VAL A 13 -5.34 -2.05 -2.12
CA VAL A 13 -6.13 -0.84 -1.80
C VAL A 13 -5.23 0.31 -1.40
N PHE A 14 -5.61 1.53 -1.78
CA PHE A 14 -5.01 2.78 -1.33
C PHE A 14 -6.06 3.58 -0.55
N PRO A 15 -6.15 3.41 0.78
CA PRO A 15 -7.29 3.91 1.57
C PRO A 15 -7.42 5.44 1.57
N LYS A 16 -6.31 6.15 1.32
CA LYS A 16 -6.28 7.63 1.28
C LYS A 16 -6.57 8.21 -0.11
N ILE A 17 -6.69 7.36 -1.14
CA ILE A 17 -6.98 7.79 -2.51
C ILE A 17 -8.43 7.43 -2.83
N ALA A 18 -9.24 8.42 -3.18
CA ALA A 18 -10.59 8.18 -3.67
C ALA A 18 -10.57 7.50 -5.03
N ARG A 19 -11.46 6.53 -5.25
CA ARG A 19 -11.71 5.98 -6.58
C ARG A 19 -12.20 7.12 -7.50
N PRO A 20 -11.82 7.14 -8.79
CA PRO A 20 -12.41 8.08 -9.75
C PRO A 20 -13.94 8.02 -9.72
N GLY A 21 -14.57 9.18 -9.52
CA GLY A 21 -16.02 9.33 -9.39
C GLY A 21 -16.60 9.04 -8.01
N ALA A 22 -15.79 8.66 -7.01
CA ALA A 22 -16.23 8.51 -5.63
C ALA A 22 -16.02 9.80 -4.81
N SER A 23 -16.73 9.91 -3.67
CA SER A 23 -16.58 11.01 -2.74
C SER A 23 -15.24 10.92 -1.99
N ALA A 24 -14.43 11.98 -2.09
CA ALA A 24 -13.19 12.10 -1.33
C ALA A 24 -13.42 12.03 0.19
N ALA A 25 -14.54 12.58 0.69
CA ALA A 25 -14.89 12.52 2.10
C ALA A 25 -15.16 11.09 2.58
N ARG A 26 -15.80 10.26 1.74
CA ARG A 26 -16.05 8.85 2.06
C ARG A 26 -14.76 8.03 2.07
N ALA A 27 -13.87 8.25 1.11
CA ALA A 27 -12.55 7.63 1.12
C ALA A 27 -11.73 8.03 2.36
N ALA A 28 -11.72 9.33 2.70
CA ALA A 28 -11.02 9.84 3.87
C ALA A 28 -11.54 9.25 5.19
N ALA A 29 -12.85 8.98 5.30
CA ALA A 29 -13.45 8.34 6.47
C ALA A 29 -13.01 6.89 6.69
N LEU A 30 -12.48 6.23 5.65
CA LEU A 30 -11.96 4.87 5.69
C LEU A 30 -10.44 4.82 5.94
N ALA A 31 -9.76 5.96 5.85
CA ALA A 31 -8.32 6.03 6.03
C ALA A 31 -7.95 5.95 7.51
N HIS A 32 -7.18 4.92 7.89
CA HIS A 32 -6.58 4.86 9.22
C HIS A 32 -5.41 5.85 9.36
N GLN A 33 -5.31 6.53 10.50
CA GLN A 33 -4.39 7.65 10.68
C GLN A 33 -2.98 7.23 11.13
N HIS A 34 -2.83 6.23 12.00
CA HIS A 34 -1.52 5.86 12.58
C HIS A 34 -1.36 4.35 12.77
N GLY A 35 -0.27 3.74 12.32
CA GLY A 35 -0.13 2.28 12.36
C GLY A 35 -1.01 1.56 11.33
N GLY A 36 -0.89 0.23 11.25
CA GLY A 36 -1.68 -0.59 10.34
C GLY A 36 -3.15 -0.66 10.74
N PRO A 37 -4.08 -0.89 9.78
CA PRO A 37 -5.49 -1.07 10.10
C PRO A 37 -5.69 -2.35 10.92
N THR A 38 -6.65 -2.33 11.84
CA THR A 38 -7.19 -3.57 12.42
C THR A 38 -7.84 -4.42 11.33
N VAL A 39 -8.07 -5.71 11.62
CA VAL A 39 -8.72 -6.63 10.66
C VAL A 39 -10.10 -6.12 10.24
N SER A 40 -10.87 -5.55 11.18
CA SER A 40 -12.20 -5.02 10.89
C SER A 40 -12.17 -3.73 10.07
N GLU A 41 -11.18 -2.86 10.30
CA GLU A 41 -10.97 -1.67 9.47
C GLU A 41 -10.53 -2.04 8.06
N LEU A 42 -9.62 -3.00 7.93
CA LEU A 42 -9.20 -3.51 6.63
C LEU A 42 -10.38 -4.13 5.87
N ALA A 43 -11.23 -4.92 6.55
CA ALA A 43 -12.44 -5.46 5.94
C ALA A 43 -13.35 -4.35 5.38
N ARG A 44 -13.60 -3.28 6.15
CA ARG A 44 -14.40 -2.14 5.69
C ARG A 44 -13.80 -1.46 4.47
N VAL A 45 -12.49 -1.22 4.47
CA VAL A 45 -11.77 -0.66 3.31
C VAL A 45 -11.91 -1.57 2.08
N CYS A 46 -11.83 -2.88 2.28
CA CYS A 46 -11.92 -3.88 1.22
C CYS A 46 -13.34 -4.05 0.67
N ASP A 47 -14.37 -3.84 1.46
CA ASP A 47 -15.77 -3.95 1.03
C ASP A 47 -16.28 -2.65 0.40
N ASP A 48 -15.72 -1.49 0.75
CA ASP A 48 -16.21 -0.19 0.32
C ASP A 48 -15.67 0.25 -1.06
N ASP A 49 -16.51 0.76 -1.95
CA ASP A 49 -16.12 1.16 -3.31
C ASP A 49 -15.57 2.58 -3.44
N ALA A 50 -15.41 3.32 -2.33
CA ALA A 50 -14.97 4.71 -2.36
C ALA A 50 -13.46 4.89 -2.50
N VAL A 51 -12.66 3.89 -2.17
CA VAL A 51 -11.19 3.97 -2.23
C VAL A 51 -10.65 3.36 -3.53
N LEU A 52 -9.46 3.79 -3.94
CA LEU A 52 -8.77 3.21 -5.09
C LEU A 52 -8.39 1.75 -4.78
N LYS A 53 -8.85 0.85 -5.65
CA LYS A 53 -8.54 -0.59 -5.60
C LYS A 53 -7.92 -1.03 -6.92
N ILE A 54 -6.84 -1.78 -6.82
CA ILE A 54 -6.16 -2.39 -7.96
C ILE A 54 -6.40 -3.90 -7.89
N ARG A 55 -7.16 -4.42 -8.85
CA ARG A 55 -7.39 -5.86 -8.98
C ARG A 55 -6.11 -6.54 -9.50
N PRO A 56 -5.65 -7.65 -8.90
CA PRO A 56 -4.52 -8.41 -9.42
C PRO A 56 -4.85 -8.98 -10.80
N ALA A 57 -3.96 -8.74 -11.75
CA ALA A 57 -4.00 -9.34 -13.08
C ALA A 57 -2.60 -9.84 -13.42
N LYS A 58 -2.48 -11.08 -13.86
CA LYS A 58 -1.18 -11.72 -14.11
C LYS A 58 -0.35 -10.90 -15.09
N GLY A 59 0.89 -10.62 -14.72
CA GLY A 59 1.83 -9.84 -15.53
C GLY A 59 1.70 -8.32 -15.35
N ALA A 60 0.66 -7.82 -14.69
CA ALA A 60 0.54 -6.40 -14.40
C ALA A 60 1.50 -5.96 -13.27
N ALA A 61 2.03 -4.75 -13.39
CA ALA A 61 2.87 -4.12 -12.38
C ALA A 61 2.20 -2.85 -11.85
N LEU A 62 2.33 -2.64 -10.54
CA LEU A 62 1.91 -1.44 -9.85
C LEU A 62 3.16 -0.76 -9.32
N LEU A 63 3.35 0.51 -9.69
CA LEU A 63 4.43 1.38 -9.24
C LEU A 63 3.81 2.56 -8.50
N PHE A 64 4.33 2.86 -7.32
CA PHE A 64 4.00 4.05 -6.55
C PHE A 64 5.23 4.48 -5.75
N TYR A 65 5.29 5.76 -5.39
CA TYR A 65 6.40 6.33 -4.63
C TYR A 65 5.99 6.47 -3.18
N SER A 66 6.74 5.85 -2.26
CA SER A 66 6.50 6.02 -0.81
C SER A 66 6.97 7.37 -0.26
N LEU A 67 7.64 8.17 -1.09
CA LEU A 67 8.20 9.45 -0.70
C LEU A 67 7.83 10.53 -1.71
N THR A 68 7.59 11.73 -1.20
CA THR A 68 7.47 12.96 -1.99
C THR A 68 8.83 13.36 -2.60
N PRO A 69 8.85 14.29 -3.59
CA PRO A 69 10.11 14.76 -4.18
C PRO A 69 11.10 15.36 -3.16
N ASP A 70 10.60 16.02 -2.12
CA ASP A 70 11.38 16.57 -1.00
C ASP A 70 11.77 15.53 0.06
N GLY A 71 11.34 14.27 -0.07
CA GLY A 71 11.78 13.17 0.79
C GLY A 71 10.98 12.89 2.04
N ARG A 72 9.81 13.50 2.19
CA ARG A 72 8.86 13.13 3.24
C ARG A 72 8.05 11.91 2.82
N GLU A 73 7.45 11.24 3.80
CA GLU A 73 6.50 10.15 3.52
C GLU A 73 5.34 10.66 2.66
N GLU A 74 5.04 9.94 1.58
CA GLU A 74 3.85 10.19 0.76
C GLU A 74 2.66 9.47 1.39
N ASP A 75 1.79 10.25 2.02
CA ASP A 75 0.67 9.72 2.78
C ASP A 75 -0.34 8.96 1.90
N ASN A 76 -0.48 9.36 0.62
CA ASN A 76 -1.33 8.65 -0.34
C ASN A 76 -0.76 7.30 -0.79
N ALA A 77 0.53 7.03 -0.55
CA ALA A 77 1.18 5.77 -0.89
C ALA A 77 0.88 4.65 0.12
N ARG A 78 0.18 4.96 1.22
CA ARG A 78 -0.31 3.95 2.16
C ARG A 78 -1.23 2.98 1.44
N HIS A 79 -0.90 1.70 1.55
CA HIS A 79 -1.60 0.64 0.86
C HIS A 79 -1.72 -0.59 1.73
N ALA A 80 -2.70 -1.43 1.41
CA ALA A 80 -2.89 -2.74 2.03
C ALA A 80 -3.31 -3.78 0.98
N ALA A 81 -3.20 -5.06 1.34
CA ALA A 81 -3.73 -6.15 0.54
C ALA A 81 -5.06 -6.61 1.15
N CYS A 82 -6.11 -6.62 0.33
CA CYS A 82 -7.36 -7.24 0.73
C CYS A 82 -7.24 -8.75 0.81
N PRO A 83 -8.03 -9.41 1.68
CA PRO A 83 -8.10 -10.86 1.74
C PRO A 83 -8.41 -11.46 0.37
N VAL A 84 -7.78 -12.59 0.04
CA VAL A 84 -8.20 -13.42 -1.10
C VAL A 84 -9.44 -14.19 -0.67
N VAL A 85 -10.52 -14.04 -1.43
CA VAL A 85 -11.78 -14.75 -1.18
C VAL A 85 -11.80 -16.08 -1.93
N GLU A 86 -11.28 -16.09 -3.17
CA GLU A 86 -11.19 -17.28 -4.00
C GLU A 86 -9.94 -17.27 -4.89
N GLY A 87 -9.28 -18.43 -5.00
CA GLY A 87 -8.05 -18.64 -5.76
C GLY A 87 -6.79 -18.30 -4.96
N ASP A 88 -5.69 -18.00 -5.67
CA ASP A 88 -4.38 -17.71 -5.08
C ASP A 88 -3.79 -16.40 -5.60
N LYS A 89 -3.26 -15.58 -4.70
CA LYS A 89 -2.55 -14.34 -5.04
C LYS A 89 -1.06 -14.51 -4.87
N TRP A 90 -0.34 -14.52 -5.99
CA TRP A 90 1.12 -14.48 -6.03
C TRP A 90 1.59 -13.09 -6.42
N THR A 91 2.55 -12.53 -5.66
CA THR A 91 3.12 -11.21 -5.95
C THR A 91 4.63 -11.21 -5.81
N ALA A 92 5.29 -10.37 -6.61
CA ALA A 92 6.69 -10.00 -6.42
C ALA A 92 6.77 -8.50 -6.16
N GLN A 93 7.45 -8.11 -5.09
CA GLN A 93 7.68 -6.72 -4.69
C GLN A 93 9.17 -6.41 -4.79
N GLN A 94 9.50 -5.31 -5.45
CA GLN A 94 10.86 -4.78 -5.50
C GLN A 94 10.85 -3.40 -4.85
N PHE A 95 11.63 -3.25 -3.78
CA PHE A 95 11.87 -1.95 -3.18
C PHE A 95 13.09 -1.30 -3.83
N ILE A 96 12.97 -0.01 -4.14
CA ILE A 96 14.05 0.81 -4.69
C ILE A 96 14.35 1.90 -3.68
N THR A 97 15.59 1.92 -3.18
CA THR A 97 16.06 2.88 -2.19
C THR A 97 16.76 4.06 -2.87
N ARG A 98 16.80 5.22 -2.20
CA ARG A 98 17.47 6.42 -2.70
C ARG A 98 18.99 6.30 -2.74
N ALA A 99 19.55 5.52 -1.81
CA ALA A 99 20.97 5.27 -1.69
C ALA A 99 21.28 3.79 -1.97
N PRO A 100 22.52 3.46 -2.38
CA PRO A 100 22.99 2.09 -2.45
C PRO A 100 22.74 1.35 -1.13
N LYS A 101 22.45 0.05 -1.23
CA LYS A 101 22.13 -0.78 -0.06
C LYS A 101 23.20 -0.70 1.03
N GLU A 102 24.47 -0.73 0.63
CA GLU A 102 25.63 -0.57 1.53
C GLU A 102 25.49 0.69 2.38
N GLN A 103 25.22 1.83 1.74
CA GLN A 103 25.09 3.13 2.41
C GLN A 103 23.82 3.20 3.28
N SER A 104 22.71 2.61 2.83
CA SER A 104 21.46 2.56 3.62
C SER A 104 21.59 1.76 4.92
N LEU A 105 22.47 0.75 4.96
CA LEU A 105 22.76 -0.01 6.18
C LEU A 105 23.56 0.82 7.19
N TYR A 106 24.54 1.60 6.70
CA TYR A 106 25.29 2.54 7.54
C TYR A 106 24.39 3.64 8.12
N ASP A 107 23.57 4.28 7.29
CA ASP A 107 22.65 5.33 7.73
C ASP A 107 21.58 4.78 8.71
N GLY A 108 21.14 3.52 8.51
CA GLY A 108 20.21 2.83 9.41
C GLY A 108 20.81 2.44 10.77
N GLN A 109 22.14 2.29 10.86
CA GLN A 109 22.84 2.10 12.14
C GLN A 109 23.01 3.43 12.90
N GLU A 110 23.35 4.52 12.20
CA GLU A 110 23.42 5.86 12.78
C GLU A 110 22.06 6.32 13.33
N ALA A 111 20.96 6.02 12.63
CA ALA A 111 19.60 6.33 13.08
C ALA A 111 19.17 5.57 14.36
N ASN A 112 19.86 4.49 14.74
CA ASN A 112 19.62 3.73 15.97
C ASN A 112 20.54 4.12 17.14
N LEU A 113 21.43 5.09 16.97
CA LEU A 113 22.32 5.59 18.04
C LEU A 113 21.79 6.88 18.71
N GLY A 114 20.55 7.29 18.41
CA GLY A 114 19.96 8.54 18.88
C GLY A 114 18.81 8.44 19.89
N GLY A 115 18.60 7.30 20.56
CA GLY A 115 17.48 7.13 21.50
C GLY A 115 17.86 6.42 22.79
N TYR A 116 17.99 7.20 23.87
CA TYR A 116 17.71 6.74 25.23
C TYR A 116 16.22 6.46 25.41
#